data_AF-A0A7S7ZDU2-F1
#
_entry.id   AF-A0A7S7ZDU2-F1
#
_cell.length_a   1.000
_cell.length_b   1.000
_cell.length_c   1.000
_cell.angle_alpha   90.00
_cell.angle_beta   90.00
_cell.angle_gamma   90.00
#
_symmetry.space_group_name_H-M   'P 1'
#
loop_
_entity.id
_entity.type
_entity.pdbx_description
1 polymer ?
#
loop_
_entity_poly.entity_id
_entity_poly.type
_entity_poly.pdbx_seq_one_letter_code
_entity_poly.pdbx_strand_id
1 'polypeptide(L)'
;MAAARELEEETGYWSSSIESLGTCFDDSSKNTNLVHIFLASGCVLGGKQCLDELETASGLEVVQLSQQDLVEALESGEIKSMSSVAAGYKALRAIGA
;
A
#
# COMPACT_ATOMS: atom_id res chain seq x y z
N MET A 1 -7.81 9.21 9.84
CA MET A 1 -6.89 9.55 8.72
C MET A 1 -7.28 8.72 7.51
N ALA A 2 -7.14 9.22 6.29
CA ALA A 2 -7.53 8.46 5.08
C ALA A 2 -6.83 7.10 4.98
N ALA A 3 -5.50 7.05 5.13
CA ALA A 3 -4.74 5.80 5.04
C ALA A 3 -5.19 4.70 6.03
N ALA A 4 -5.62 5.07 7.25
CA ALA A 4 -6.14 4.11 8.21
C ALA A 4 -7.50 3.55 7.78
N ARG A 5 -8.35 4.41 7.22
CA ARG A 5 -9.69 4.04 6.74
C ARG A 5 -9.59 3.13 5.52
N GLU A 6 -8.80 3.50 4.50
CA GLU A 6 -8.63 2.66 3.30
C GLU A 6 -8.01 1.30 3.64
N LEU A 7 -7.03 1.25 4.55
CA LEU A 7 -6.47 -0.04 5.01
C LEU A 7 -7.57 -0.97 5.57
N GLU A 8 -8.47 -0.43 6.39
CA GLU A 8 -9.57 -1.21 6.95
C GLU A 8 -10.60 -1.60 5.88
N GLU A 9 -11.01 -0.68 5.02
CA GLU A 9 -12.02 -0.93 3.98
C GLU A 9 -11.52 -1.92 2.93
N GLU A 10 -10.33 -1.72 2.37
CA GLU A 10 -9.79 -2.56 1.30
C GLU A 10 -9.25 -3.91 1.79
N THR A 11 -8.86 -4.03 3.07
CA THR A 11 -8.16 -5.24 3.54
C THR A 11 -8.74 -5.87 4.80
N GLY A 12 -9.54 -5.14 5.58
CA GLY A 12 -10.02 -5.58 6.90
C GLY A 12 -8.98 -5.50 8.03
N TYR A 13 -7.77 -5.02 7.76
CA TYR A 13 -6.72 -4.87 8.78
C TYR A 13 -6.84 -3.55 9.54
N TRP A 14 -6.61 -3.63 10.85
CA TRP A 14 -6.36 -2.48 11.71
C TRP A 14 -4.87 -2.38 12.01
N SER A 15 -4.38 -1.17 12.31
CA SER A 15 -2.99 -0.95 12.72
C SER A 15 -2.93 -0.23 14.06
N SER A 16 -1.87 -0.48 14.82
CA SER A 16 -1.61 0.23 16.09
C SER A 16 -0.81 1.52 15.89
N SER A 17 -0.09 1.62 14.79
CA SER A 17 0.71 2.80 14.42
C SER A 17 0.69 3.03 12.92
N ILE A 18 0.69 4.31 12.53
CA ILE A 18 0.83 4.75 11.14
C ILE A 18 1.85 5.88 11.11
N GLU A 19 2.91 5.72 10.33
CA GLU A 19 3.91 6.76 10.10
C GLU A 19 3.93 7.22 8.64
N SER A 20 4.24 8.49 8.39
CA SER A 20 4.37 9.00 7.03
C SER A 20 5.77 8.76 6.48
N LEU A 21 5.87 8.21 5.27
CA LEU A 21 7.11 8.02 4.53
C LEU A 21 7.32 9.10 3.43
N GLY A 22 6.54 10.18 3.51
CA GLY A 22 6.54 11.30 2.58
C GLY A 22 5.57 11.13 1.41
N THR A 23 5.90 11.76 0.28
CA THR A 23 5.02 11.84 -0.89
C THR A 23 5.76 11.49 -2.18
N CYS A 24 5.02 11.12 -3.22
CA CYS A 24 5.51 11.04 -4.61
C CYS A 24 4.41 11.46 -5.59
N PHE A 25 4.81 11.87 -6.80
CA PHE A 25 3.87 11.98 -7.91
C PHE A 25 3.71 10.62 -8.57
N ASP A 26 2.48 10.23 -8.88
CA ASP A 26 2.21 8.94 -9.52
C ASP A 26 2.64 8.92 -11.00
N ASP A 27 2.26 9.97 -11.75
CA ASP A 27 2.78 10.22 -13.10
C ASP A 27 2.78 11.73 -13.39
N SER A 28 3.87 12.41 -13.00
CA SER A 28 4.03 13.87 -13.18
C SER A 28 3.99 14.36 -14.63
N SER A 29 4.11 13.45 -15.61
CA SER A 29 4.01 13.79 -17.03
C SER A 29 2.58 13.83 -17.55
N LYS A 30 1.65 13.14 -16.86
CA LYS A 30 0.25 13.00 -17.30
C LYS A 30 -0.75 13.64 -16.35
N ASN A 31 -0.44 13.70 -15.07
CA ASN A 31 -1.34 14.21 -14.04
C ASN A 31 -0.55 14.95 -12.95
N THR A 32 -1.29 15.57 -12.04
CA THR A 32 -0.74 16.30 -10.89
C THR A 32 -1.02 15.57 -9.57
N ASN A 33 -1.33 14.27 -9.64
CA ASN A 33 -1.72 13.49 -8.48
C ASN A 33 -0.51 13.27 -7.56
N LEU A 34 -0.64 13.73 -6.33
CA LEU A 34 0.35 13.55 -5.28
C LEU A 34 -0.13 12.45 -4.33
N VAL A 35 0.64 11.37 -4.26
CA VAL A 35 0.38 10.24 -3.37
C VAL A 35 1.11 10.46 -2.05
N HIS A 36 0.38 10.33 -0.94
CA HIS A 36 0.92 10.35 0.41
C HIS A 36 1.14 8.92 0.89
N ILE A 37 2.39 8.57 1.19
CA ILE A 37 2.77 7.19 1.53
C ILE A 37 2.87 7.08 3.05
N PHE A 38 2.28 6.02 3.58
CA PHE A 38 2.29 5.70 5.00
C PHE A 38 2.69 4.24 5.22
N LEU A 39 3.39 3.97 6.32
CA LEU A 39 3.67 2.62 6.80
C LEU A 39 2.81 2.34 8.03
N ALA A 40 1.95 1.33 7.92
CA ALA A 40 1.14 0.82 9.01
C ALA A 40 1.88 -0.33 9.70
N SER A 41 1.96 -0.29 11.03
CA SER A 41 2.63 -1.29 11.86
C SER A 41 1.70 -1.87 12.91
N GLY A 42 2.00 -3.09 13.37
CA GLY A 42 1.17 -3.82 14.31
C GLY A 42 -0.19 -4.20 13.71
N CYS A 43 -0.21 -4.55 12.42
CA CYS A 43 -1.43 -4.85 11.71
C CYS A 43 -2.08 -6.14 12.21
N VAL A 44 -3.37 -6.10 12.53
CA VAL A 44 -4.18 -7.24 12.94
C VAL A 44 -5.44 -7.31 12.09
N LEU A 45 -5.83 -8.52 11.69
CA LEU A 45 -7.09 -8.73 10.98
C LEU A 45 -8.24 -8.59 11.99
N GLY A 46 -8.89 -7.43 12.02
CA GLY A 46 -9.93 -7.08 12.98
C GLY A 46 -11.32 -6.92 12.35
N GLY A 47 -11.38 -6.66 11.04
CA GLY A 47 -12.61 -6.43 10.29
C GLY A 47 -12.80 -7.41 9.13
N LYS A 48 -13.73 -7.06 8.24
CA LYS A 48 -13.92 -7.68 6.93
C LYS A 48 -13.71 -6.62 5.87
N GLN A 49 -13.16 -7.02 4.74
CA GLN A 49 -13.09 -6.18 3.55
C GLN A 49 -14.49 -5.63 3.19
N CYS A 50 -14.54 -4.34 2.89
CA CYS A 50 -15.73 -3.55 2.61
C CYS A 50 -15.47 -2.66 1.38
N LEU A 51 -15.37 -3.30 0.21
CA LEU A 51 -15.08 -2.65 -1.06
C LEU A 51 -16.25 -1.83 -1.58
N ASP A 52 -15.94 -0.76 -2.31
CA ASP A 52 -16.92 -0.07 -3.14
C ASP A 52 -17.28 -0.86 -4.41
N GLU A 53 -18.23 -0.34 -5.20
CA GLU A 53 -18.70 -1.01 -6.42
C GLU A 53 -17.61 -1.18 -7.48
N LEU A 54 -16.70 -0.21 -7.62
CA LEU A 54 -15.63 -0.23 -8.62
C LEU A 54 -14.53 -1.20 -8.22
N GLU A 55 -14.13 -1.18 -6.96
CA GLU A 55 -13.16 -2.10 -6.38
C GLU A 55 -13.65 -3.54 -6.47
N THR A 56 -14.92 -3.77 -6.13
CA THR A 56 -15.58 -5.07 -6.28
C THR A 56 -15.58 -5.53 -7.74
N ALA A 57 -15.95 -4.65 -8.67
CA ALA A 57 -15.97 -4.97 -10.11
C ALA A 57 -14.58 -5.23 -10.68
N SER A 58 -13.54 -4.60 -10.14
CA SER A 58 -12.14 -4.82 -10.52
C SER A 58 -11.57 -6.14 -9.98
N GLY A 59 -12.22 -6.73 -8.98
CA GLY A 59 -11.78 -7.98 -8.35
C GLY A 59 -10.59 -7.80 -7.40
N LEU A 60 -10.55 -6.69 -6.64
CA LEU A 60 -9.48 -6.41 -5.69
C LEU A 60 -9.32 -7.55 -4.67
N GLU A 61 -8.09 -8.04 -4.52
CA GLU A 61 -7.74 -9.12 -3.59
C GLU A 61 -6.60 -8.72 -2.65
N VAL A 62 -6.57 -9.32 -1.46
CA VAL A 62 -5.52 -9.11 -0.47
C VAL A 62 -4.51 -10.25 -0.54
N VAL A 63 -3.25 -9.93 -0.84
CA VAL A 63 -2.15 -10.89 -0.88
C VAL A 63 -1.12 -10.51 0.19
N GLN A 64 -0.69 -11.51 0.97
CA GLN A 64 0.41 -11.35 1.93
C GLN A 64 1.71 -11.82 1.31
N LEU A 65 2.71 -10.95 1.29
CA LEU A 65 4.05 -11.24 0.82
C LEU A 65 5.01 -11.29 2.01
N SER A 66 5.99 -12.19 1.95
CA SER A 66 7.16 -12.05 2.83
C SER A 66 7.97 -10.83 2.40
N GLN A 67 8.87 -10.36 3.26
CA GLN A 67 9.78 -9.27 2.91
C GLN A 67 10.63 -9.62 1.68
N GLN A 68 11.05 -10.88 1.55
CA GLN A 68 11.84 -11.34 0.41
C GLN A 68 11.00 -11.33 -0.88
N ASP A 69 9.77 -11.86 -0.83
CA ASP A 69 8.88 -11.85 -2.00
C ASP A 69 8.53 -10.43 -2.44
N LEU A 70 8.41 -9.48 -1.50
CA LEU A 70 8.22 -8.07 -1.82
C LEU A 70 9.41 -7.50 -2.60
N VAL A 71 10.64 -7.80 -2.18
CA VAL A 71 11.85 -7.37 -2.90
C VAL A 71 11.85 -7.95 -4.31
N GLU A 72 11.56 -9.25 -4.46
CA GLU A 72 11.51 -9.93 -5.75
C GLU A 72 10.40 -9.37 -6.67
N ALA A 73 9.21 -9.08 -6.12
CA ALA A 73 8.09 -8.50 -6.85
C ALA A 73 8.38 -7.06 -7.34
N LEU A 74 9.14 -6.27 -6.55
CA LEU A 74 9.60 -4.94 -6.95
C LEU A 74 10.65 -5.03 -8.06
N GLU A 75 11.63 -5.93 -7.94
CA GLU A 75 12.73 -6.07 -8.90
C GLU A 75 12.29 -6.68 -10.24
N SER A 76 11.39 -7.65 -10.19
CA SER A 76 10.84 -8.31 -11.39
C SER A 76 9.84 -7.45 -12.16
N GLY A 77 9.32 -6.39 -11.54
CA GLY A 77 8.27 -5.55 -12.13
C GLY A 77 6.88 -6.16 -12.06
N GLU A 78 6.65 -7.14 -11.18
CA GLU A 78 5.31 -7.64 -10.86
C GLU A 78 4.44 -6.51 -10.27
N ILE A 79 5.03 -5.69 -9.39
CA ILE A 79 4.42 -4.43 -8.93
C ILE A 79 4.64 -3.35 -9.99
N LYS A 80 3.56 -2.94 -10.66
CA LYS A 80 3.61 -2.07 -11.85
C LYS A 80 3.33 -0.59 -11.58
N SER A 81 2.57 -0.28 -10.52
CA SER A 81 2.25 1.11 -10.19
C SER A 81 3.47 1.80 -9.59
N MET A 82 3.85 2.96 -10.12
CA MET A 82 5.04 3.69 -9.67
C MET A 82 4.90 4.20 -8.24
N SER A 83 3.70 4.58 -7.81
CA SER A 83 3.42 4.90 -6.41
C SER A 83 3.59 3.68 -5.50
N SER A 84 3.14 2.50 -5.91
CA SER A 84 3.35 1.24 -5.16
C SER A 84 4.83 0.82 -5.11
N VAL A 85 5.58 0.97 -6.21
CA VAL A 85 7.03 0.73 -6.24
C VAL A 85 7.75 1.68 -5.27
N ALA A 86 7.43 2.97 -5.31
CA ALA A 86 7.99 3.95 -4.39
C ALA A 86 7.64 3.63 -2.93
N ALA A 87 6.40 3.20 -2.65
CA ALA A 87 5.96 2.79 -1.33
C ALA A 87 6.74 1.57 -0.82
N GLY A 88 6.92 0.54 -1.66
CA GLY A 88 7.68 -0.66 -1.31
C GLY A 88 9.13 -0.36 -0.92
N TYR A 89 9.87 0.38 -1.74
CA TYR A 89 11.25 0.75 -1.42
C TYR A 89 11.36 1.66 -0.19
N LYS A 90 10.42 2.59 0.00
CA LYS A 90 10.39 3.43 1.20
C LYS A 90 10.11 2.61 2.47
N ALA A 91 9.20 1.64 2.40
CA ALA A 91 8.88 0.76 3.52
C ALA A 91 10.09 -0.12 3.88
N LEU A 92 10.73 -0.77 2.90
CA LEU A 92 11.96 -1.56 3.11
C LEU A 92 13.05 -0.72 3.79
N ARG A 93 13.30 0.49 3.29
CA ARG A 93 14.25 1.42 3.91
C ARG A 93 13.86 1.80 5.35
N ALA A 94 12.58 2.02 5.62
CA ALA A 94 12.09 2.41 6.95
C ALA A 94 12.29 1.30 7.99
N ILE A 95 12.16 0.03 7.58
CA ILE A 95 12.35 -1.14 8.46
C ILE A 95 13.80 -1.65 8.49
N GLY A 96 14.73 -1.01 7.76
CA GLY A 96 16.16 -1.36 7.75
C GLY A 96 16.50 -2.61 6.93
N ALA A 97 15.67 -2.91 5.91
CA ALA A 97 15.83 -4.02 4.98
C ALA A 97 16.62 -3.65 3.72
#